data_AF-A0A820RZW2-F1
#
_entry.id   AF-A0A820RZW2-F1
#
_cell.length_a   1.000
_cell.length_b   1.000
_cell.length_c   1.000
_cell.angle_alpha   90.00
_cell.angle_beta   90.00
_cell.angle_gamma   90.00
#
_symmetry.space_group_name_H-M   'P 1'
#
loop_
_entity.id
_entity.type
_entity.pdbx_description
1 polymer ?
#
loop_
_entity_poly.entity_id
_entity_poly.type
_entity_poly.pdbx_seq_one_letter_code
_entity_poly.pdbx_strand_id
1 'polypeptide(L)' 'MSKEQLYDMFQNILTIKKFEHQMIFNSAQLDNNDEQAATIRRELDGRMKQAESLQRQRGLMPKFVHK' A
#
# COMPACT_ATOMS: atom_id res chain seq x y z
N MET A 1 1.64 -6.79 -27.01
CA MET A 1 1.40 -6.63 -25.57
C MET A 1 0.55 -5.40 -25.36
N SER A 2 -0.65 -5.55 -24.81
CA SER A 2 -1.52 -4.41 -24.49
C SER A 2 -1.07 -3.72 -23.19
N LYS A 3 -1.53 -2.47 -22.98
CA LYS A 3 -1.28 -1.73 -21.72
C LYS A 3 -1.78 -2.50 -20.49
N GLU A 4 -2.93 -3.18 -20.60
CA GLU A 4 -3.50 -3.97 -19.51
C GLU A 4 -2.65 -5.20 -19.20
N GLN A 5 -2.18 -5.92 -20.22
CA GLN A 5 -1.29 -7.07 -20.02
C GLN A 5 0.03 -6.67 -19.35
N LEU A 6 0.57 -5.52 -19.73
CA LEU A 6 1.76 -4.98 -19.08
C LEU A 6 1.49 -4.63 -17.61
N TYR A 7 0.31 -4.06 -17.32
CA TYR A 7 -0.10 -3.69 -15.96
C TYR A 7 -0.25 -4.93 -15.07
N ASP A 8 -0.87 -5.99 -15.56
CA ASP A 8 -1.01 -7.26 -14.84
C ASP A 8 0.36 -7.94 -14.62
N MET A 9 1.25 -7.90 -15.61
CA MET A 9 2.62 -8.39 -15.44
C MET A 9 3.38 -7.61 -14.35
N PHE A 10 3.28 -6.28 -14.33
CA PHE A 10 3.90 -5.45 -13.31
C PHE A 10 3.32 -5.70 -11.91
N GLN A 11 2.00 -5.89 -11.80
CA GLN A 11 1.37 -6.23 -10.51
C GLN A 11 1.85 -7.57 -9.97
N ASN A 12 1.98 -8.57 -10.84
CA ASN A 12 2.47 -9.89 -10.44
C ASN A 12 3.96 -9.88 -10.05
N ILE A 13 4.79 -9.09 -10.73
CA ILE A 13 6.23 -9.00 -10.42
C ILE A 13 6.47 -8.17 -9.15
N LEU A 14 5.79 -7.03 -9.02
CA LEU A 14 6.04 -6.10 -7.91
C LEU A 14 5.32 -6.51 -6.63
N THR A 15 4.29 -7.37 -6.69
CA THR A 15 3.42 -7.74 -5.55
C THR A 15 2.77 -6.54 -4.83
N ILE A 16 2.86 -5.34 -5.42
CA ILE A 16 2.27 -4.11 -4.91
C ILE A 16 0.81 -4.06 -5.35
N LYS A 17 -0.11 -3.85 -4.40
CA LYS A 17 -1.54 -3.76 -4.74
C LYS A 17 -1.79 -2.49 -5.56
N LYS A 18 -2.73 -2.56 -6.51
CA LYS A 18 -3.12 -1.43 -7.39
C LYS A 18 -3.29 -0.10 -6.64
N PHE A 19 -3.92 -0.13 -5.47
CA PHE A 19 -4.14 1.03 -4.62
C PHE A 19 -2.82 1.64 -4.10
N GLU A 20 -1.88 0.81 -3.65
CA GLU A 20 -0.58 1.26 -3.14
C GLU A 20 0.26 1.90 -4.25
N HIS A 21 0.24 1.29 -5.44
CA HIS A 21 0.89 1.85 -6.61
C HIS A 21 0.30 3.23 -6.98
N GLN A 22 -1.03 3.36 -7.02
CA GLN A 22 -1.69 4.61 -7.36
C GLN A 22 -1.35 5.74 -6.38
N MET A 23 -1.24 5.41 -5.10
CA MET A 23 -0.92 6.35 -4.02
C MET A 23 0.52 6.89 -4.12
N ILE A 24 1.49 6.00 -4.44
CA ILE A 24 2.87 6.40 -4.72
C ILE A 24 2.94 7.23 -6.00
N PHE A 25 2.23 6.80 -7.05
CA PHE A 25 2.18 7.51 -8.33
C PHE A 25 1.64 8.94 -8.17
N ASN A 26 0.54 9.12 -7.44
CA ASN A 26 -0.02 10.45 -7.17
C ASN A 26 0.94 11.33 -6.35
N SER A 27 1.66 10.75 -5.38
CA SER A 27 2.66 11.50 -4.60
C SER A 27 3.88 11.88 -5.45
N ALA A 28 4.25 11.02 -6.40
CA ALA A 28 5.35 11.23 -7.34
C ALA A 28 5.05 12.34 -8.38
N GLN A 29 3.79 12.71 -8.56
CA GLN A 29 3.36 13.77 -9.48
C GLN A 29 3.36 15.17 -8.84
N LEU A 30 3.64 15.30 -7.55
CA LEU A 30 3.70 16.60 -6.88
C LEU A 30 4.98 17.34 -7.30
N ASP A 31 4.81 18.57 -7.80
CA ASP A 31 5.92 19.38 -8.34
C ASP A 31 6.87 19.91 -7.26
N ASN A 32 6.43 19.91 -5.99
CA ASN A 32 7.22 20.34 -4.85
C ASN A 32 7.60 19.14 -3.96
N ASN A 33 8.90 18.97 -3.76
CA ASN A 33 9.49 17.90 -2.93
C ASN A 33 8.96 17.91 -1.48
N ASP A 34 8.67 19.09 -0.92
CA ASP A 34 8.14 19.19 0.45
C ASP A 34 6.68 18.71 0.54
N GLU A 35 5.87 19.00 -0.48
CA GLU A 35 4.49 18.52 -0.59
C GLU A 35 4.45 17.00 -0.82
N GLN A 36 5.36 16.49 -1.63
CA GLN A 36 5.58 15.06 -1.82
C GLN A 36 5.93 14.38 -0.50
N ALA A 37 6.93 14.91 0.22
CA ALA A 37 7.36 14.35 1.51
C ALA A 37 6.23 14.39 2.55
N ALA A 38 5.43 15.46 2.61
CA ALA A 38 4.29 15.59 3.50
C ALA A 38 3.20 14.54 3.19
N THR A 39 2.92 14.30 1.91
CA THR A 39 1.92 13.32 1.47
C THR A 39 2.33 11.89 1.81
N ILE A 40 3.60 11.53 1.52
CA ILE A 40 4.15 10.21 1.85
C ILE A 40 4.12 9.96 3.37
N ARG A 41 4.51 10.95 4.18
CA ARG A 41 4.49 10.84 5.65
C ARG A 41 3.08 10.62 6.18
N ARG A 42 2.10 11.38 5.70
CA ARG A 42 0.69 11.26 6.13
C ARG A 42 0.14 9.86 5.87
N GLU A 43 0.44 9.31 4.71
CA GLU A 43 -0.02 7.98 4.32
C GLU A 43 0.70 6.86 5.10
N LEU A 44 2.01 7.02 5.32
CA LEU A 44 2.79 6.12 6.18
C LEU A 44 2.22 6.08 7.61
N ASP A 45 1.90 7.24 8.18
CA ASP A 45 1.28 7.35 9.51
C ASP A 45 -0.08 6.64 9.56
N GLY A 46 -0.88 6.75 8.49
CA GLY A 46 -2.15 6.02 8.36
C GLY A 46 -1.95 4.51 8.41
N ARG A 47 -0.94 4.00 7.69
CA ARG A 47 -0.59 2.57 7.67
C ARG A 47 -0.07 2.07 9.01
N MET A 48 0.79 2.84 9.68
CA MET A 48 1.31 2.48 11.00
C MET A 48 0.18 2.34 12.02
N LYS A 49 -0.77 3.29 12.05
CA LYS A 49 -1.94 3.21 12.94
C LYS A 49 -2.81 1.97 12.69
N GLN A 50 -2.98 1.57 11.43
CA GLN A 50 -3.69 0.34 11.07
C GLN A 50 -2.91 -0.91 11.52
N ALA A 51 -1.60 -0.94 11.33
CA ALA A 51 -0.77 -2.04 11.80
C ALA A 51 -0.82 -2.19 13.34
N GLU A 52 -0.76 -1.07 14.06
CA GLU A 52 -0.89 -1.04 15.52
C GLU A 52 -2.29 -1.47 15.99
N SER A 53 -3.36 -1.05 15.29
CA SER A 53 -4.73 -1.48 15.64
C SER A 53 -4.90 -2.99 15.43
N LEU A 54 -4.38 -3.52 14.33
CA LEU A 54 -4.34 -4.97 14.08
C LEU A 54 -3.51 -5.69 15.12
N GLN A 55 -2.35 -5.15 15.49
CA GLN A 55 -1.48 -5.72 16.54
C GLN A 55 -2.21 -5.80 17.88
N ARG A 56 -2.92 -4.74 18.28
CA ARG A 56 -3.76 -4.73 19.49
C ARG A 56 -4.91 -5.73 19.41
N GLN A 57 -5.46 -5.97 18.21
CA GLN A 57 -6.53 -6.92 17.97
C GLN A 57 -6.05 -8.36 17.74
N ARG A 58 -4.73 -8.66 17.82
CA ARG A 58 -4.19 -10.01 17.55
C ARG A 58 -4.75 -11.12 18.45
N GLY A 59 -5.34 -10.79 19.60
CA GLY A 59 -6.08 -11.75 20.43
C GLY A 59 -7.44 -12.20 19.85
N LEU A 60 -7.95 -11.50 18.84
CA LEU A 60 -9.24 -11.76 18.17
C LEU A 60 -9.08 -12.46 16.81
N MET A 61 -7.85 -12.68 16.33
CA MET A 61 -7.65 -13.39 15.07
C MET A 61 -7.99 -14.87 15.24
N PRO A 62 -8.88 -15.45 14.41
CA PRO A 62 -9.18 -16.86 14.45
C PRO A 62 -7.89 -17.67 14.26
N LYS A 63 -7.66 -18.66 15.13
CA LYS A 63 -6.57 -19.62 14.91
C LYS A 63 -6.87 -20.33 13.59
N PHE A 64 -5.95 -20.25 12.65
CA PHE A 64 -6.04 -21.05 11.42
C PHE A 64 -5.98 -22.52 11.83
N VAL A 65 -7.14 -23.17 11.85
CA VAL A 65 -7.25 -24.62 11.97
C VAL A 65 -7.13 -25.20 10.57
N HIS A 66 -6.00 -25.81 10.27
CA HIS A 66 -5.90 -26.76 9.15
C HIS A 66 -6.56 -28.08 9.60
N LYS A 67 -7.43 -28.64 8.76
CA LYS A 67 -7.89 -30.03 8.86
C LYS A 67 -7.00 -30.91 8.00
#